data_AF-F0THJ6-F1
#
_entry.id   AF-F0THJ6-F1
#
_cell.length_a   1.000
_cell.length_b   1.000
_cell.length_c   1.000
_cell.angle_alpha   90.00
_cell.angle_beta   90.00
_cell.angle_gamma   90.00
#
_symmetry.space_group_name_H-M   'P 1'
#
loop_
_entity.id
_entity.type
_entity.pdbx_description
1 polymer ?
#
loop_
_entity_poly.entity_id
_entity_poly.type
_entity_poly.pdbx_seq_one_letter_code
_entity_poly.pdbx_strand_id
1 'polypeptide(L)'
;MTIDSPERSITINGSIFNVKKLKQELIIEMPKQELKYLSIDTSNGNISADHLEVQKGKIDTSNGSINIKNLVMKNEFEIDTSNGTVKVGKTNAAGYDLSTSNGHITVEGKNKSDEFEKNTSAENVLSIDTSNGNIYVN
;
A
#
# COMPACT_ATOMS: atom_id res chain seq x y z
N MET A 1 5.06 -1.68 18.31
CA MET A 1 5.58 -0.32 18.60
C MET A 1 4.44 0.64 18.32
N THR A 2 4.22 1.64 19.16
CA THR A 2 3.11 2.60 19.01
C THR A 2 3.65 3.94 18.54
N ILE A 3 3.05 4.50 17.51
CA ILE A 3 3.34 5.84 17.00
C ILE A 3 2.25 6.77 17.52
N ASP A 4 2.58 7.65 18.48
CA ASP A 4 1.62 8.51 19.18
C ASP A 4 1.55 9.94 18.64
N SER A 5 2.49 10.35 17.78
CA SER A 5 2.53 11.69 17.18
C SER A 5 2.62 11.61 15.65
N PRO A 6 1.63 12.13 14.91
CA PRO A 6 1.65 12.17 13.44
C PRO A 6 2.61 13.22 12.86
N GLU A 7 3.18 14.08 13.71
CA GLU A 7 4.05 15.20 13.28
C GLU A 7 5.55 14.88 13.36
N ARG A 8 5.93 13.72 13.91
CA ARG A 8 7.33 13.30 14.02
C ARG A 8 7.60 12.11 13.10
N SER A 9 8.72 12.15 12.38
CA SER A 9 9.23 10.97 11.68
C SER A 9 9.68 9.92 12.70
N ILE A 10 9.18 8.70 12.56
CA ILE A 10 9.63 7.54 13.33
C ILE A 10 10.29 6.57 12.37
N THR A 11 11.59 6.39 12.52
CA THR A 11 12.38 5.44 11.74
C THR A 11 12.73 4.24 12.61
N ILE A 12 12.34 3.04 12.16
CA ILE A 12 12.66 1.79 12.83
C ILE A 12 13.87 1.17 12.13
N ASN A 13 15.06 1.36 12.69
CA ASN A 13 16.30 0.74 12.19
C ASN A 13 16.70 -0.43 13.09
N GLY A 14 16.74 -1.65 12.55
CA GLY A 14 17.26 -2.81 13.27
C GLY A 14 17.02 -4.14 12.56
N SER A 15 17.80 -5.16 12.93
CA SER A 15 17.53 -6.55 12.56
C SER A 15 16.37 -7.09 13.40
N ILE A 16 15.14 -6.72 13.02
CA ILE A 16 13.89 -7.20 13.64
C ILE A 16 13.72 -8.72 13.40
N PHE A 17 14.39 -9.21 12.36
CA PHE A 17 14.29 -10.55 11.82
C PHE A 17 15.46 -11.43 12.27
N ASN A 18 15.22 -12.27 13.29
CA ASN A 18 16.18 -13.29 13.77
C ASN A 18 15.98 -14.62 13.03
N VAL A 19 17.06 -15.14 12.43
CA VAL A 19 17.14 -16.40 11.65
C VAL A 19 16.58 -17.63 12.39
N LYS A 20 16.48 -17.59 13.73
CA LYS A 20 15.89 -18.69 14.53
C LYS A 20 14.36 -18.65 14.66
N LYS A 21 13.69 -17.57 14.26
CA LYS A 21 12.22 -17.46 14.31
C LYS A 21 11.63 -17.80 12.94
N LEU A 22 10.81 -18.85 12.90
CA LEU A 22 10.12 -19.33 11.69
C LEU A 22 9.07 -18.34 11.14
N LYS A 23 8.51 -17.48 12.00
CA LYS A 23 7.58 -16.41 11.62
C LYS A 23 7.97 -15.14 12.35
N GLN A 24 8.12 -14.06 11.59
CA GLN A 24 8.41 -12.74 12.12
C GLN A 24 7.30 -11.81 11.69
N GLU A 25 6.85 -10.98 12.63
CA GLU A 25 5.71 -10.10 12.46
C GLU A 25 6.05 -8.77 13.14
N LEU A 26 5.91 -7.68 12.40
CA LEU A 26 6.07 -6.33 12.91
C LEU A 26 4.69 -5.68 12.96
N ILE A 27 4.22 -5.40 14.18
CA ILE A 27 2.96 -4.68 14.41
C ILE A 27 3.30 -3.23 14.76
N ILE A 28 2.83 -2.33 13.91
CA ILE A 28 2.89 -0.87 14.10
C ILE A 28 1.48 -0.41 14.39
N GLU A 29 1.28 0.15 15.58
CA GLU A 29 0.03 0.83 15.90
C GLU A 29 0.12 2.27 15.39
N MET A 30 -0.72 2.59 14.41
CA MET A 30 -0.80 3.92 13.81
C MET A 30 -1.52 4.90 14.75
N PRO A 31 -1.19 6.20 14.69
CA PRO A 31 -1.92 7.20 15.45
C PRO A 31 -3.37 7.27 14.98
N LYS A 32 -4.26 7.74 15.86
CA LYS A 32 -5.68 7.99 15.51
C LYS A 32 -5.88 9.19 14.57
N GLN A 33 -4.81 9.87 14.22
CA GLN A 33 -4.79 11.07 13.40
C GLN A 33 -4.10 10.76 12.08
N GLU A 34 -4.48 11.52 11.05
CA GLU A 34 -3.85 11.48 9.73
C GLU A 34 -2.32 11.63 9.82
N LEU A 35 -1.60 10.75 9.13
CA LEU A 35 -0.15 10.87 8.95
C LEU A 35 0.17 11.83 7.81
N LYS A 36 1.14 12.72 7.99
CA LYS A 36 1.64 13.54 6.86
C LYS A 36 2.31 12.68 5.78
N TYR A 37 3.06 11.65 6.18
CA TYR A 37 3.73 10.76 5.25
C TYR A 37 3.87 9.36 5.82
N LEU A 38 3.61 8.36 4.98
CA LEU A 38 3.90 6.95 5.25
C LEU A 38 4.85 6.42 4.18
N SER A 39 5.92 5.74 4.59
CA SER A 39 6.81 5.02 3.69
C SER A 39 7.11 3.66 4.26
N ILE A 40 6.80 2.61 3.50
CA ILE A 40 7.15 1.23 3.84
C ILE A 40 8.03 0.70 2.73
N ASP A 41 9.25 0.30 3.07
CA ASP A 41 10.21 -0.32 2.16
C ASP A 41 10.62 -1.67 2.77
N THR A 42 10.36 -2.76 2.04
CA THR A 42 10.76 -4.10 2.46
C THR A 42 11.00 -5.02 1.28
N SER A 43 12.05 -5.84 1.31
CA SER A 43 12.26 -6.83 0.23
C SER A 43 11.28 -8.00 0.28
N ASN A 44 10.74 -8.33 1.46
CA ASN A 44 9.88 -9.49 1.65
C ASN A 44 8.80 -9.28 2.71
N GLY A 45 7.72 -10.05 2.60
CA GLY A 45 6.68 -10.18 3.63
C GLY A 45 5.40 -9.47 3.25
N ASN A 46 4.27 -9.99 3.74
CA ASN A 46 2.97 -9.40 3.47
C ASN A 46 2.77 -8.12 4.29
N ILE A 47 2.17 -7.12 3.67
CA ILE A 47 1.79 -5.86 4.32
C ILE A 47 0.27 -5.85 4.44
N SER A 48 -0.23 -5.61 5.65
CA SER A 48 -1.66 -5.51 5.91
C SER A 48 -2.00 -4.30 6.76
N ALA A 49 -3.03 -3.56 6.36
CA ALA A 49 -3.56 -2.47 7.16
C ALA A 49 -5.10 -2.47 7.13
N ASP A 50 -5.71 -2.30 8.30
CA ASP A 50 -7.17 -2.21 8.41
C ASP A 50 -7.68 -0.81 8.04
N HIS A 51 -6.95 0.22 8.43
CA HIS A 51 -7.24 1.61 8.11
C HIS A 51 -5.94 2.41 8.02
N LEU A 52 -5.75 3.12 6.91
CA LEU A 52 -4.67 4.08 6.72
C LEU A 52 -5.27 5.43 6.32
N GLU A 53 -4.96 6.47 7.09
CA GLU A 53 -5.32 7.84 6.78
C GLU A 53 -4.03 8.67 6.67
N VAL A 54 -3.72 9.16 5.48
CA VAL A 54 -2.44 9.82 5.17
C VAL A 54 -2.62 11.03 4.26
N GLN A 55 -1.68 11.97 4.25
CA GLN A 55 -1.61 12.99 3.19
C GLN A 55 -1.01 12.39 1.93
N LYS A 56 0.17 11.76 2.04
CA LYS A 56 0.85 11.02 0.97
C LYS A 56 1.41 9.70 1.52
N GLY A 57 1.47 8.67 0.69
CA GLY A 57 2.07 7.39 1.08
C GLY A 57 2.82 6.70 -0.06
N LYS A 58 3.81 5.89 0.32
CA LYS A 58 4.49 4.95 -0.59
C LYS A 58 4.69 3.59 0.10
N ILE A 59 4.41 2.52 -0.62
CA ILE A 59 4.76 1.16 -0.24
C ILE A 59 5.58 0.56 -1.38
N ASP A 60 6.81 0.15 -1.09
CA ASP A 60 7.71 -0.53 -2.02
C ASP A 60 8.07 -1.90 -1.46
N THR A 61 7.79 -2.97 -2.22
CA THR A 61 8.26 -4.30 -1.85
C THR A 61 8.56 -5.23 -3.01
N SER A 62 9.63 -6.02 -2.93
CA SER A 62 9.92 -7.01 -3.97
C SER A 62 8.99 -8.22 -3.93
N ASN A 63 8.67 -8.74 -2.73
CA ASN A 63 7.89 -9.97 -2.58
C ASN A 63 6.92 -9.91 -1.39
N GLY A 64 5.63 -9.91 -1.67
CA GLY A 64 4.62 -9.93 -0.62
C GLY A 64 3.28 -9.42 -1.11
N SER A 65 2.20 -9.99 -0.61
CA SER A 65 0.87 -9.44 -0.87
C SER A 65 0.63 -8.21 -0.01
N ILE A 66 -0.05 -7.22 -0.59
CA ILE A 66 -0.40 -5.97 0.08
C ILE A 66 -1.92 -5.93 0.20
N ASN A 67 -2.43 -5.73 1.41
CA ASN A 67 -3.86 -5.69 1.68
C ASN A 67 -4.22 -4.51 2.59
N ILE A 68 -4.82 -3.48 2.02
CA ILE A 68 -5.29 -2.29 2.74
C ILE A 68 -6.82 -2.28 2.70
N LYS A 69 -7.49 -2.49 3.83
CA LYS A 69 -8.96 -2.57 3.84
C LYS A 69 -9.66 -1.22 3.65
N ASN A 70 -9.08 -0.14 4.18
CA ASN A 70 -9.62 1.22 4.06
C ASN A 70 -8.48 2.23 3.94
N LEU A 71 -8.34 2.84 2.77
CA LEU A 71 -7.34 3.85 2.45
C LEU A 71 -8.00 5.23 2.30
N VAL A 72 -7.57 6.20 3.11
CA VAL A 72 -7.95 7.61 2.96
C VAL A 72 -6.68 8.40 2.70
N MET A 73 -6.63 9.09 1.57
CA MET A 73 -5.47 9.88 1.15
C MET A 73 -5.90 11.27 0.66
N LYS A 74 -5.13 12.31 1.00
CA LYS A 74 -5.34 13.66 0.47
C LYS A 74 -4.67 13.89 -0.87
N ASN A 75 -3.47 13.34 -1.04
CA ASN A 75 -2.68 13.41 -2.25
C ASN A 75 -2.46 11.99 -2.81
N GLU A 76 -1.36 11.79 -3.52
CA GLU A 76 -0.94 10.51 -4.09
C GLU A 76 -0.65 9.42 -3.05
N PHE A 77 -1.02 8.19 -3.38
CA PHE A 77 -0.54 6.99 -2.70
C PHE A 77 -0.02 5.99 -3.73
N GLU A 78 1.25 5.61 -3.59
CA GLU A 78 1.97 4.76 -4.54
C GLU A 78 2.24 3.38 -3.92
N ILE A 79 2.00 2.32 -4.68
CA ILE A 79 2.27 0.94 -4.29
C ILE A 79 3.04 0.24 -5.42
N ASP A 80 4.30 -0.08 -5.16
CA ASP A 80 5.16 -0.79 -6.09
C ASP A 80 5.47 -2.19 -5.56
N THR A 81 5.21 -3.22 -6.37
CA THR A 81 5.69 -4.56 -6.04
C THR A 81 6.03 -5.46 -7.20
N SER A 82 7.16 -6.17 -7.14
CA SER A 82 7.50 -7.11 -8.21
C SER A 82 6.62 -8.37 -8.18
N ASN A 83 6.36 -8.92 -7.00
CA ASN A 83 5.64 -10.18 -6.84
C ASN A 83 4.66 -10.12 -5.67
N GLY A 84 3.39 -9.93 -5.98
CA GLY A 84 2.37 -9.80 -4.94
C GLY A 84 1.03 -9.37 -5.47
N THR A 85 -0.04 -9.96 -4.94
CA THR A 85 -1.37 -9.41 -5.15
C THR A 85 -1.54 -8.15 -4.31
N VAL A 86 -2.02 -7.07 -4.92
CA VAL A 86 -2.37 -5.82 -4.24
C VAL A 86 -3.88 -5.72 -4.12
N LYS A 87 -4.38 -5.54 -2.90
CA LYS A 87 -5.79 -5.34 -2.60
C LYS A 87 -5.97 -4.05 -1.83
N VAL A 88 -6.69 -3.11 -2.43
CA VAL A 88 -7.23 -1.95 -1.73
C VAL A 88 -8.75 -2.16 -1.63
N GLY A 89 -9.26 -2.18 -0.40
CA GLY A 89 -10.67 -2.32 -0.09
C GLY A 89 -11.39 -1.03 -0.45
N LYS A 90 -11.82 -0.27 0.57
CA LYS A 90 -12.41 1.06 0.36
C LYS A 90 -11.32 2.10 0.14
N THR A 91 -11.51 3.01 -0.81
CA THR A 91 -10.64 4.16 -0.99
C THR A 91 -11.41 5.44 -1.32
N ASN A 92 -10.87 6.61 -0.94
CA ASN A 92 -11.39 7.91 -1.37
C ASN A 92 -10.75 8.42 -2.68
N ALA A 93 -9.88 7.61 -3.31
CA ALA A 93 -9.16 7.98 -4.52
C ALA A 93 -10.10 8.51 -5.62
N ALA A 94 -9.82 9.71 -6.12
CA ALA A 94 -10.53 10.28 -7.25
C ALA A 94 -9.86 9.94 -8.59
N GLY A 95 -8.59 9.53 -8.56
CA GLY A 95 -7.82 9.07 -9.71
C GLY A 95 -7.16 7.70 -9.50
N TYR A 96 -6.91 7.00 -10.59
CA TYR A 96 -6.30 5.67 -10.63
C TYR A 96 -5.26 5.63 -11.74
N ASP A 97 -4.10 5.06 -11.41
CA ASP A 97 -3.04 4.69 -12.35
C ASP A 97 -2.56 3.28 -11.95
N LEU A 98 -3.11 2.26 -12.57
CA LEU A 98 -2.92 0.87 -12.16
C LEU A 98 -2.32 0.09 -13.32
N SER A 99 -1.24 -0.64 -13.07
CA SER A 99 -0.58 -1.46 -14.09
C SER A 99 -0.07 -2.78 -13.53
N THR A 100 -0.14 -3.83 -14.34
CA THR A 100 0.53 -5.09 -14.06
C THR A 100 1.04 -5.77 -15.32
N SER A 101 2.18 -6.46 -15.27
CA SER A 101 2.69 -7.19 -16.45
C SER A 101 2.06 -8.58 -16.61
N ASN A 102 1.94 -9.33 -15.52
CA ASN A 102 1.49 -10.73 -15.52
C ASN A 102 0.37 -10.94 -14.51
N GLY A 103 -0.71 -10.16 -14.65
CA GLY A 103 -1.85 -10.21 -13.74
C GLY A 103 -3.10 -9.62 -14.37
N HIS A 104 -4.10 -9.38 -13.52
CA HIS A 104 -5.33 -8.72 -13.93
C HIS A 104 -5.75 -7.66 -12.92
N ILE A 105 -6.33 -6.58 -13.43
CA ILE A 105 -6.83 -5.45 -12.65
C ILE A 105 -8.36 -5.53 -12.57
N THR A 106 -8.88 -5.47 -11.34
CA THR A 106 -10.31 -5.36 -11.06
C THR A 106 -10.58 -4.09 -10.26
N VAL A 107 -11.45 -3.23 -10.77
CA VAL A 107 -11.88 -1.99 -10.09
C VAL A 107 -13.39 -2.03 -9.92
N GLU A 108 -13.87 -1.88 -8.68
CA GLU A 108 -15.28 -1.93 -8.30
C GLU A 108 -15.99 -3.19 -8.83
N GLY A 109 -15.33 -4.35 -8.69
CA GLY A 109 -15.82 -5.64 -9.17
C GLY A 109 -15.84 -5.83 -10.69
N LYS A 110 -15.33 -4.85 -11.46
CA LYS A 110 -15.24 -4.93 -12.92
C LYS A 110 -13.82 -5.22 -13.36
N ASN A 111 -13.67 -6.32 -14.09
CA ASN A 111 -12.46 -6.66 -14.81
C ASN A 111 -12.07 -5.53 -15.78
N LYS A 112 -10.80 -5.13 -15.74
CA LYS A 112 -10.21 -4.16 -16.65
C LYS A 112 -9.31 -4.91 -17.62
N SER A 113 -8.01 -4.68 -17.59
CA SER A 113 -7.00 -5.46 -18.31
C SER A 113 -5.79 -5.60 -17.37
N ASP A 114 -4.61 -5.44 -17.92
CA ASP A 114 -3.29 -5.26 -17.35
C ASP A 114 -2.94 -3.78 -17.09
N GLU A 115 -3.71 -2.83 -17.64
CA GLU A 115 -3.56 -1.39 -17.40
C GLU A 115 -4.94 -0.74 -17.16
N PHE A 116 -5.00 0.23 -16.24
CA PHE A 116 -6.19 1.01 -15.97
C PHE A 116 -5.84 2.40 -15.44
N GLU A 117 -6.05 3.41 -16.29
CA GLU A 117 -5.98 4.81 -15.91
C GLU A 117 -7.37 5.46 -15.86
N LYS A 118 -7.60 6.31 -14.85
CA LYS A 118 -8.79 7.15 -14.76
C LYS A 118 -8.46 8.40 -13.95
N ASN A 119 -8.72 9.58 -14.51
CA ASN A 119 -8.62 10.86 -13.80
C ASN A 119 -7.27 11.05 -13.08
N THR A 120 -6.16 10.80 -13.78
CA THR A 120 -4.78 10.87 -13.26
C THR A 120 -4.31 12.30 -12.92
N SER A 121 -5.12 13.32 -13.24
CA SER A 121 -4.91 14.71 -12.82
C SER A 121 -5.61 15.07 -11.50
N ALA A 122 -6.29 14.11 -10.86
CA ALA A 122 -6.87 14.31 -9.54
C ALA A 122 -5.80 14.64 -8.49
N GLU A 123 -6.19 15.29 -7.39
CA GLU A 123 -5.30 15.53 -6.26
C GLU A 123 -4.90 14.21 -5.58
N ASN A 124 -5.86 13.32 -5.38
CA ASN A 124 -5.68 12.02 -4.73
C ASN A 124 -5.76 10.86 -5.73
N VAL A 125 -4.62 10.58 -6.36
CA VAL A 125 -4.42 9.43 -7.28
C VAL A 125 -3.86 8.23 -6.53
N LEU A 126 -4.47 7.06 -6.74
CA LEU A 126 -3.93 5.79 -6.29
C LEU A 126 -3.13 5.18 -7.44
N SER A 127 -1.82 5.08 -7.26
CA SER A 127 -0.91 4.44 -8.21
C SER A 127 -0.52 3.05 -7.69
N ILE A 128 -0.66 2.02 -8.53
CA ILE A 128 -0.26 0.65 -8.19
C ILE A 128 0.42 0.02 -9.40
N ASP A 129 1.69 -0.34 -9.26
CA ASP A 129 2.44 -1.13 -10.24
C ASP A 129 2.79 -2.50 -9.64
N THR A 130 2.47 -3.57 -10.37
CA THR A 130 3.05 -4.88 -10.08
C THR A 130 3.47 -5.71 -11.28
N SER A 131 4.68 -6.26 -11.27
CA SER A 131 5.10 -7.15 -12.36
C SER A 131 4.32 -8.47 -12.39
N ASN A 132 4.11 -9.10 -11.23
CA ASN A 132 3.46 -10.41 -11.11
C ASN A 132 2.45 -10.42 -9.96
N GLY A 133 1.20 -10.11 -10.28
CA GLY A 133 0.13 -10.09 -9.29
C GLY A 133 -1.14 -9.46 -9.81
N ASN A 134 -2.25 -9.77 -9.17
CA ASN A 134 -3.51 -9.11 -9.48
C ASN A 134 -3.64 -7.82 -8.66
N ILE A 135 -4.33 -6.83 -9.22
CA ILE A 135 -4.69 -5.60 -8.54
C ILE A 135 -6.20 -5.59 -8.34
N TYR A 136 -6.64 -5.38 -7.10
CA TYR A 136 -8.06 -5.25 -6.76
C TYR A 136 -8.30 -3.94 -6.01
N VAL A 137 -9.22 -3.12 -6.50
CA VAL A 137 -9.64 -1.87 -5.86
C VAL A 137 -11.17 -1.82 -5.78
N ASN A 138 -11.77 -1.44 -4.63
CA ASN A 138 -13.24 -1.41 -4.44
C ASN A 138 -13.81 -0.08 -3.96
#